data_AF-L8LUC4-F1
#
_entry.id   AF-L8LUC4-F1
#
_cell.length_a   1.000
_cell.length_b   1.000
_cell.length_c   1.000
_cell.angle_alpha   90.00
_cell.angle_beta   90.00
_cell.angle_gamma   90.00
#
_symmetry.space_group_name_H-M   'P 1'
#
loop_
_entity.id
_entity.type
_entity.pdbx_description
1 polymer ?
#
loop_
_entity_poly.entity_id
_entity_poly.type
_entity_poly.pdbx_seq_one_letter_code
_entity_poly.pdbx_strand_id
1 'polypeptide(L)'
;MSEQDYSERISQLEQRITSLEQKLTLVADVERYQKLQELVITQQIKAADLETKRLIMEITAKDQEDALTPEDILQFPCNALKIIDQIWVNNTQELFGYSVQLDIYRSVGGSADTLQTQDIEVFKLYGDRVGWRVDNEWQGDNYDQWNFTPEAPKGCFPAASWNTAYGLKMITYFFTRLLNCNI
;
A
#
# COMPACT_ATOMS: atom_id res chain seq x y z
N MET A 1 14.54 20.74 47.47
CA MET A 1 13.86 20.80 46.16
C MET A 1 12.37 20.84 46.41
N SER A 2 11.66 21.79 45.82
CA SER A 2 10.22 22.00 46.05
C SER A 2 9.40 21.06 45.17
N GLU A 3 8.15 20.82 45.55
CA GLU A 3 7.18 20.04 44.76
C GLU A 3 7.02 20.57 43.32
N GLN A 4 7.19 21.89 43.16
CA GLN A 4 7.17 22.58 41.89
C GLN A 4 8.37 22.23 40.99
N ASP A 5 9.56 22.06 41.57
CA ASP A 5 10.77 21.62 40.86
C ASP A 5 10.67 20.16 40.38
N TYR A 6 9.99 19.30 41.15
CA TYR A 6 9.69 17.93 40.70
C TYR A 6 8.68 17.91 39.55
N SER A 7 7.62 18.71 39.62
CA SER A 7 6.61 18.81 38.57
C SER A 7 7.22 19.32 37.25
N GLU A 8 8.11 20.32 37.33
CA GLU A 8 8.78 20.88 36.16
C GLU A 8 9.75 19.87 35.50
N ARG A 9 10.50 19.11 36.31
CA ARG A 9 11.37 18.03 35.80
C ARG A 9 10.58 16.89 35.17
N ILE A 10 9.45 16.50 35.76
CA ILE A 10 8.57 15.46 35.19
C ILE A 10 8.06 15.91 33.82
N SER A 11 7.57 17.14 33.71
CA SER A 11 7.07 17.68 32.43
C SER A 11 8.17 17.74 31.36
N GLN A 12 9.40 18.13 31.71
CA GLN A 12 10.53 18.09 30.78
C GLN A 12 10.91 16.67 30.34
N LEU A 13 10.80 15.69 31.24
CA LEU A 13 11.08 14.29 30.91
C LEU A 13 10.01 13.73 29.96
N GLU A 14 8.74 14.02 30.19
CA GLU A 14 7.63 13.65 29.29
C GLU A 14 7.85 14.22 27.89
N GLN A 15 8.20 15.51 27.78
CA GLN A 15 8.50 16.13 26.48
C GLN A 15 9.69 15.48 25.77
N ARG A 16 10.75 15.14 26.50
CA ARG A 16 11.91 14.43 25.93
C ARG A 16 11.54 13.03 25.47
N ILE A 17 10.73 12.29 26.23
CA ILE A 17 10.25 10.96 25.84
C ILE A 17 9.47 11.06 24.54
N THR A 18 8.46 11.95 24.46
CA THR A 18 7.68 12.15 23.22
C THR A 18 8.55 12.56 22.03
N SER A 19 9.54 13.42 22.24
CA SER A 19 10.47 13.81 21.16
C SER A 19 11.35 12.64 20.69
N LEU A 20 11.80 11.79 21.62
CA LEU A 20 12.59 10.61 21.30
C LEU A 20 11.75 9.55 20.59
N GLU A 21 10.51 9.33 21.02
CA GLU A 21 9.55 8.46 20.36
C GLU A 21 9.32 8.90 18.92
N GLN A 22 9.04 10.19 18.69
CA GLN A 22 8.86 10.74 17.34
C GLN A 22 10.09 10.56 16.45
N LYS A 23 11.29 10.82 16.99
CA LYS A 23 12.55 10.63 16.24
C LYS A 23 12.80 9.16 15.92
N LEU A 24 12.54 8.26 16.87
CA LEU A 24 12.68 6.83 16.68
C LEU A 24 11.70 6.33 15.62
N THR A 25 10.45 6.80 15.63
CA THR A 25 9.47 6.50 14.58
C THR A 25 9.98 6.96 13.21
N LEU A 26 10.52 8.18 13.10
CA LEU A 26 11.05 8.71 11.83
C LEU A 26 12.22 7.88 11.29
N VAL A 27 13.16 7.48 12.15
CA VAL A 27 14.30 6.64 11.76
C VAL A 27 13.83 5.24 11.36
N ALA A 28 12.92 4.65 12.14
CA ALA A 28 12.36 3.34 11.86
C ALA A 28 11.58 3.34 10.53
N ASP A 29 10.85 4.41 10.21
CA ASP A 29 10.19 4.56 8.91
C ASP A 29 11.22 4.63 7.77
N VAL A 30 12.30 5.41 7.93
CA VAL A 30 13.37 5.47 6.90
C VAL A 30 13.97 4.08 6.66
N GLU A 31 14.40 3.37 7.70
CA GLU A 31 14.98 2.03 7.56
C GLU A 31 13.98 1.02 6.98
N ARG A 32 12.71 1.09 7.42
CA ARG A 32 11.65 0.20 6.94
C ARG A 32 11.42 0.34 5.44
N TYR A 33 11.29 1.57 4.93
CA TYR A 33 10.95 1.79 3.51
C TYR A 33 12.17 1.88 2.58
N GLN A 34 13.39 1.97 3.13
CA GLN A 34 14.63 2.11 2.35
C GLN A 34 14.75 1.03 1.26
N LYS A 35 14.51 -0.23 1.62
CA LYS A 35 14.62 -1.34 0.66
C LYS A 35 13.63 -1.20 -0.50
N LEU A 36 12.37 -0.83 -0.21
CA LEU A 36 11.39 -0.58 -1.27
C LEU A 36 11.86 0.56 -2.17
N GLN A 37 12.32 1.67 -1.58
CA GLN A 37 12.81 2.82 -2.33
C GLN A 37 13.97 2.46 -3.26
N GLU A 38 14.98 1.73 -2.77
CA GLU A 38 16.11 1.27 -3.57
C GLU A 38 15.68 0.38 -4.74
N LEU A 39 14.75 -0.55 -4.49
CA LEU A 39 14.24 -1.46 -5.53
C LEU A 39 13.46 -0.71 -6.62
N VAL A 40 12.62 0.26 -6.25
CA VAL A 40 11.88 1.06 -7.24
C VAL A 40 12.82 1.97 -8.05
N ILE A 41 13.77 2.65 -7.40
CA ILE A 41 14.76 3.51 -8.09
C ILE A 41 15.60 2.71 -9.08
N THR A 42 16.00 1.50 -8.71
CA THR A 42 16.78 0.60 -9.57
C THR A 42 15.93 -0.19 -10.57
N GLN A 43 14.63 0.12 -10.67
CA GLN A 43 13.65 -0.51 -11.58
C GLN A 43 13.56 -2.04 -11.42
N GLN A 44 13.85 -2.54 -10.22
CA GLN A 44 13.65 -3.95 -9.87
C GLN A 44 12.18 -4.18 -9.49
N ILE A 45 11.26 -3.95 -10.44
CA ILE A 45 9.81 -3.86 -10.19
C ILE A 45 9.24 -5.11 -9.52
N LYS A 46 9.64 -6.32 -9.95
CA LYS A 46 9.18 -7.58 -9.32
C LYS A 46 9.56 -7.64 -7.84
N ALA A 47 10.80 -7.28 -7.52
CA ALA A 47 11.29 -7.29 -6.15
C ALA A 47 10.63 -6.19 -5.32
N ALA A 48 10.43 -4.99 -5.90
CA ALA A 48 9.72 -3.89 -5.26
C ALA A 48 8.25 -4.27 -4.94
N ASP A 49 7.59 -4.98 -5.84
CA ASP A 49 6.19 -5.41 -5.62
C ASP A 49 6.09 -6.43 -4.47
N LEU A 50 6.99 -7.41 -4.45
CA LEU A 50 7.09 -8.37 -3.34
C LEU A 50 7.47 -7.69 -2.02
N GLU A 51 8.37 -6.70 -2.06
CA GLU A 51 8.76 -5.91 -0.90
C GLU A 51 7.59 -5.06 -0.38
N THR A 52 6.75 -4.53 -1.28
CA THR A 52 5.53 -3.81 -0.91
C THR A 52 4.56 -4.72 -0.15
N LYS A 53 4.35 -5.96 -0.64
CA LYS A 53 3.56 -6.96 0.09
C LYS A 53 4.17 -7.27 1.46
N ARG A 54 5.49 -7.47 1.53
CA ARG A 54 6.20 -7.74 2.80
C ARG A 54 6.00 -6.60 3.82
N LEU A 55 6.10 -5.35 3.38
CA LEU A 55 5.88 -4.16 4.20
C LEU A 55 4.45 -4.09 4.73
N ILE A 56 3.47 -4.36 3.87
CA ILE A 56 2.07 -4.39 4.30
C ILE A 56 1.87 -5.43 5.39
N MET A 57 2.40 -6.64 5.22
CA MET A 57 2.32 -7.71 6.21
C MET A 57 3.01 -7.35 7.54
N GLU A 58 4.24 -6.83 7.47
CA GLU A 58 5.02 -6.39 8.63
C GLU A 58 4.26 -5.34 9.47
N ILE A 59 3.69 -4.32 8.80
CA ILE A 59 2.98 -3.24 9.48
C ILE A 59 1.67 -3.73 10.12
N THR A 60 1.03 -4.74 9.53
CA THR A 60 -0.14 -5.41 10.13
C THR A 60 0.22 -6.41 11.22
N ALA A 61 1.50 -6.53 11.58
CA ALA A 61 2.01 -7.55 12.52
C ALA A 61 1.59 -8.98 12.15
N LYS A 62 1.61 -9.28 10.85
CA LYS A 62 1.34 -10.62 10.30
C LYS A 62 2.64 -11.28 9.88
N ASP A 63 2.78 -12.56 10.22
CA ASP A 63 3.88 -13.38 9.72
C ASP A 63 3.66 -13.73 8.24
N GLN A 64 4.72 -14.12 7.52
CA GLN A 64 4.61 -14.47 6.09
C GLN A 64 3.67 -15.65 5.81
N GLU A 65 3.38 -16.46 6.82
CA GLU A 65 2.46 -17.61 6.74
C GLU A 65 1.00 -17.21 7.00
N ASP A 66 0.75 -16.03 7.58
CA ASP A 66 -0.60 -15.52 7.81
C ASP A 66 -1.12 -14.83 6.55
N ALA A 67 -2.31 -15.24 6.11
CA ALA A 67 -3.01 -14.51 5.04
C ALA A 67 -3.47 -13.15 5.56
N LEU A 68 -3.14 -12.09 4.82
CA LEU A 68 -3.66 -10.75 5.06
C LEU A 68 -5.20 -10.79 5.03
N THR A 69 -5.84 -10.40 6.14
CA THR A 69 -7.30 -10.39 6.22
C THR A 69 -7.85 -9.03 5.80
N PRO A 70 -9.11 -8.96 5.34
CA PRO A 70 -9.73 -7.69 5.02
C PRO A 70 -9.77 -6.70 6.19
N GLU A 71 -9.94 -7.19 7.41
CA GLU A 71 -9.94 -6.39 8.64
C GLU A 71 -8.58 -5.73 8.90
N ASP A 72 -7.47 -6.45 8.64
CA ASP A 72 -6.11 -5.90 8.78
C ASP A 72 -5.91 -4.70 7.83
N ILE A 73 -6.37 -4.84 6.58
CA ILE A 73 -6.30 -3.77 5.58
C ILE A 73 -7.15 -2.57 5.98
N LEU A 74 -8.33 -2.78 6.55
CA LEU A 74 -9.18 -1.68 7.02
C LEU A 74 -8.52 -0.85 8.12
N GLN A 75 -7.68 -1.47 8.96
CA GLN A 75 -6.95 -0.79 10.03
C GLN A 75 -5.56 -0.31 9.59
N PHE A 76 -5.11 -0.65 8.37
CA PHE A 76 -3.78 -0.34 7.89
C PHE A 76 -3.47 1.18 7.95
N PRO A 77 -2.36 1.63 8.56
CA PRO A 77 -2.11 3.06 8.76
C PRO A 77 -2.07 3.87 7.45
N CYS A 78 -2.85 4.95 7.37
CA CYS A 78 -2.89 5.79 6.16
C CYS A 78 -1.53 6.43 5.84
N ASN A 79 -0.74 6.79 6.86
CA ASN A 79 0.60 7.35 6.64
C ASN A 79 1.52 6.34 5.94
N ALA A 80 1.45 5.06 6.32
CA ALA A 80 2.22 4.02 5.66
C ALA A 80 1.80 3.83 4.20
N LEU A 81 0.49 3.85 3.89
CA LEU A 81 0.01 3.80 2.50
C LEU A 81 0.52 4.99 1.69
N LYS A 82 0.48 6.19 2.25
CA LYS A 82 0.98 7.40 1.58
C LYS A 82 2.46 7.32 1.26
N ILE A 83 3.26 6.81 2.19
CA ILE A 83 4.71 6.65 1.97
C ILE A 83 4.97 5.63 0.87
N ILE A 84 4.33 4.45 0.93
CA ILE A 84 4.46 3.41 -0.09
C ILE A 84 4.04 3.97 -1.47
N ASP A 85 2.89 4.63 -1.54
CA ASP A 85 2.39 5.22 -2.78
C ASP A 85 3.35 6.27 -3.35
N GLN A 86 3.84 7.19 -2.52
CA GLN A 86 4.80 8.21 -2.95
C GLN A 86 6.11 7.61 -3.46
N ILE A 87 6.60 6.52 -2.86
CA ILE A 87 7.79 5.82 -3.35
C ILE A 87 7.55 5.30 -4.77
N TRP A 88 6.41 4.65 -5.02
CA TRP A 88 6.06 4.17 -6.36
C TRP A 88 5.87 5.31 -7.36
N VAL A 89 5.01 6.29 -7.06
CA VAL A 89 4.65 7.37 -7.98
C VAL A 89 5.86 8.21 -8.37
N ASN A 90 6.65 8.65 -7.39
CA ASN A 90 7.77 9.58 -7.63
C ASN A 90 8.92 8.93 -8.41
N ASN A 91 9.12 7.61 -8.25
CA ASN A 91 10.26 6.91 -8.83
C ASN A 91 9.90 6.10 -10.08
N THR A 92 8.63 6.13 -10.51
CA THR A 92 8.16 5.44 -11.74
C THR A 92 7.54 6.38 -12.76
N GLN A 93 7.76 7.70 -12.62
CA GLN A 93 7.16 8.71 -13.52
C GLN A 93 5.62 8.62 -13.55
N GLU A 94 5.01 8.41 -12.37
CA GLU A 94 3.55 8.29 -12.22
C GLU A 94 2.93 7.12 -13.03
N LEU A 95 3.73 6.11 -13.37
CA LEU A 95 3.25 4.89 -14.02
C LEU A 95 2.61 3.93 -13.02
N PHE A 96 3.17 3.81 -11.82
CA PHE A 96 2.77 2.84 -10.81
C PHE A 96 2.51 3.51 -9.47
N GLY A 97 1.67 2.90 -8.65
CA GLY A 97 1.20 3.45 -7.38
C GLY A 97 -0.28 3.13 -7.12
N TYR A 98 -0.67 3.15 -5.86
CA TYR A 98 -2.05 2.96 -5.44
C TYR A 98 -2.94 4.15 -5.81
N SER A 99 -2.43 5.38 -5.79
CA SER A 99 -3.15 6.56 -6.29
C SER A 99 -3.42 6.46 -7.78
N VAL A 100 -2.42 6.00 -8.55
CA VAL A 100 -2.57 5.71 -9.99
C VAL A 100 -3.62 4.63 -10.24
N GLN A 101 -3.61 3.55 -9.47
CA GLN A 101 -4.64 2.50 -9.52
C GLN A 101 -6.04 3.05 -9.18
N LEU A 102 -6.14 3.90 -8.16
CA LEU A 102 -7.41 4.51 -7.75
C LEU A 102 -7.98 5.45 -8.81
N ASP A 103 -7.14 6.24 -9.46
CA ASP A 103 -7.56 7.11 -10.56
C ASP A 103 -8.03 6.30 -11.77
N ILE A 104 -7.36 5.19 -12.08
CA ILE A 104 -7.79 4.26 -13.12
C ILE A 104 -9.13 3.63 -12.75
N TYR A 105 -9.31 3.16 -11.51
CA TYR A 105 -10.56 2.61 -11.02
C TYR A 105 -11.72 3.61 -11.20
N ARG A 106 -11.53 4.87 -10.80
CA ARG A 106 -12.51 5.94 -11.02
C ARG A 106 -12.79 6.17 -12.51
N SER A 107 -11.76 6.16 -13.35
CA SER A 107 -11.91 6.44 -14.79
C SER A 107 -12.76 5.41 -15.54
N VAL A 108 -12.85 4.18 -15.03
CA VAL A 108 -13.70 3.11 -15.62
C VAL A 108 -15.08 3.02 -14.97
N GLY A 109 -15.48 4.03 -14.18
CA GLY A 109 -16.78 4.08 -13.51
C GLY A 109 -16.76 3.61 -12.05
N GLY A 110 -15.59 3.33 -11.48
CA GLY A 110 -15.42 2.95 -10.09
C GLY A 110 -15.81 4.06 -9.10
N SER A 111 -16.51 3.66 -8.05
CA SER A 111 -17.02 4.50 -6.97
C SER A 111 -17.15 3.69 -5.67
N ALA A 112 -17.48 4.34 -4.56
CA ALA A 112 -17.77 3.63 -3.31
C ALA A 112 -18.97 2.67 -3.44
N ASP A 113 -19.98 3.03 -4.26
CA ASP A 113 -21.15 2.19 -4.52
C ASP A 113 -20.79 0.93 -5.31
N THR A 114 -19.94 1.06 -6.34
CA THR A 114 -19.49 -0.11 -7.13
C THR A 114 -18.57 -1.03 -6.33
N LEU A 115 -17.81 -0.49 -5.36
CA LEU A 115 -17.08 -1.32 -4.39
C LEU A 115 -18.05 -2.09 -3.48
N GLN A 116 -19.05 -1.40 -2.93
CA GLN A 116 -20.03 -1.99 -2.02
C GLN A 116 -20.88 -3.07 -2.69
N THR A 117 -21.33 -2.84 -3.91
CA THR A 117 -22.13 -3.78 -4.72
C THR A 117 -21.28 -4.84 -5.41
N GLN A 118 -19.96 -4.72 -5.34
CA GLN A 118 -18.99 -5.57 -6.03
C GLN A 118 -19.27 -5.68 -7.53
N ASP A 119 -19.41 -4.53 -8.19
CA ASP A 119 -19.71 -4.46 -9.62
C ASP A 119 -18.61 -5.14 -10.45
N ILE A 120 -18.95 -6.34 -10.94
CA ILE A 120 -18.03 -7.21 -11.67
C ILE A 120 -17.61 -6.57 -13.00
N GLU A 121 -18.49 -5.82 -13.67
CA GLU A 121 -18.16 -5.22 -14.97
C GLU A 121 -17.15 -4.07 -14.80
N VAL A 122 -17.30 -3.27 -13.75
CA VAL A 122 -16.30 -2.25 -13.40
C VAL A 122 -14.95 -2.90 -13.05
N PHE A 123 -14.94 -3.98 -12.27
CA PHE A 123 -13.68 -4.68 -11.94
C PHE A 123 -13.01 -5.31 -13.16
N LYS A 124 -13.79 -5.84 -14.10
CA LYS A 124 -13.28 -6.36 -15.38
C LYS A 124 -12.62 -5.27 -16.21
N LEU A 125 -13.28 -4.12 -16.39
CA LEU A 125 -12.74 -2.97 -17.10
C LEU A 125 -11.47 -2.42 -16.43
N TYR A 126 -11.47 -2.36 -15.09
CA TYR A 126 -10.30 -2.00 -14.31
C TYR A 126 -9.15 -2.97 -14.57
N GLY A 127 -9.39 -4.28 -14.47
CA GLY A 127 -8.41 -5.34 -14.71
C GLY A 127 -7.81 -5.28 -16.11
N ASP A 128 -8.62 -5.01 -17.14
CA ASP A 128 -8.13 -4.81 -18.50
C ASP A 128 -7.21 -3.58 -18.59
N ARG A 129 -7.55 -2.50 -17.90
CA ARG A 129 -6.83 -1.22 -17.96
C ARG A 129 -5.46 -1.28 -17.28
N VAL A 130 -5.36 -2.00 -16.17
CA VAL A 130 -4.10 -2.19 -15.42
C VAL A 130 -3.32 -3.44 -15.86
N GLY A 131 -3.86 -4.24 -16.79
CA GLY A 131 -3.18 -5.41 -17.34
C GLY A 131 -3.28 -6.69 -16.50
N TRP A 132 -4.17 -6.73 -15.51
CA TRP A 132 -4.42 -7.93 -14.69
C TRP A 132 -5.39 -8.90 -15.34
N ARG A 133 -6.10 -8.46 -16.37
CA ARG A 133 -6.98 -9.29 -17.19
C ARG A 133 -6.63 -9.13 -18.67
N VAL A 134 -6.43 -10.25 -19.35
CA VAL A 134 -6.05 -10.32 -20.77
C VAL A 134 -6.93 -11.37 -21.43
N ASP A 135 -7.51 -11.07 -22.58
CA ASP A 135 -8.40 -11.96 -23.33
C ASP A 135 -9.55 -12.56 -22.47
N ASN A 136 -10.09 -11.75 -21.55
CA ASN A 136 -11.10 -12.11 -20.54
C ASN A 136 -10.64 -13.07 -19.42
N GLU A 137 -9.34 -13.37 -19.33
CA GLU A 137 -8.77 -14.23 -18.30
C GLU A 137 -7.92 -13.42 -17.30
N TRP A 138 -8.14 -13.68 -16.00
CA TRP A 138 -7.37 -13.08 -14.93
C TRP A 138 -5.97 -13.72 -14.86
N GLN A 139 -4.93 -12.89 -14.85
CA GLN A 139 -3.55 -13.34 -15.00
C GLN A 139 -2.84 -13.61 -13.66
N GLY A 140 -3.58 -13.64 -12.54
CA GLY A 140 -3.00 -13.76 -11.19
C GLY A 140 -2.13 -14.99 -10.99
N ASP A 141 -2.55 -16.14 -11.54
CA ASP A 141 -1.78 -17.40 -11.46
C ASP A 141 -0.49 -17.38 -12.30
N ASN A 142 -0.41 -16.46 -13.25
CA ASN A 142 0.75 -16.25 -14.13
C ASN A 142 1.68 -15.13 -13.64
N TYR A 143 1.57 -14.68 -12.38
CA TYR A 143 2.32 -13.55 -11.84
C TYR A 143 3.83 -13.60 -12.14
N ASP A 144 4.44 -14.79 -12.08
CA ASP A 144 5.87 -14.95 -12.36
C ASP A 144 6.28 -14.62 -13.80
N GLN A 145 5.33 -14.61 -14.73
CA GLN A 145 5.49 -14.33 -16.16
C GLN A 145 5.07 -12.91 -16.55
N TRP A 146 4.63 -12.09 -15.59
CA TRP A 146 4.20 -10.72 -15.89
C TRP A 146 5.36 -9.86 -16.39
N ASN A 147 5.01 -8.76 -17.08
CA ASN A 147 6.00 -7.78 -17.49
C ASN A 147 6.38 -6.87 -16.30
N PHE A 148 7.58 -7.03 -15.76
CA PHE A 148 8.12 -6.24 -14.64
C PHE A 148 9.04 -5.10 -15.09
N THR A 149 8.68 -4.45 -16.18
CA THR A 149 9.42 -3.33 -16.76
C THR A 149 8.53 -2.08 -16.79
N PRO A 150 9.10 -0.88 -16.98
CA PRO A 150 8.31 0.35 -17.15
C PRO A 150 7.32 0.31 -18.33
N GLU A 151 7.49 -0.63 -19.27
CA GLU A 151 6.55 -0.85 -20.39
C GLU A 151 5.26 -1.57 -19.98
N ALA A 152 5.13 -2.02 -18.72
CA ALA A 152 3.89 -2.59 -18.22
C ALA A 152 2.75 -1.54 -18.22
N PRO A 153 1.47 -1.96 -18.30
CA PRO A 153 0.36 -1.02 -18.29
C PRO A 153 0.38 -0.11 -17.07
N LYS A 154 0.00 1.17 -17.27
CA LYS A 154 -0.12 2.13 -16.17
C LYS A 154 -1.04 1.57 -15.07
N GLY A 155 -0.61 1.67 -13.82
CA GLY A 155 -1.32 1.12 -12.65
C GLY A 155 -1.13 -0.38 -12.42
N CYS A 156 -0.33 -1.08 -13.23
CA CYS A 156 -0.12 -2.53 -13.04
C CYS A 156 0.45 -2.88 -11.67
N PHE A 157 1.36 -2.05 -11.13
CA PHE A 157 1.99 -2.25 -9.82
C PHE A 157 1.63 -1.13 -8.83
N PRO A 158 1.57 -1.41 -7.52
CA PRO A 158 1.81 -2.72 -6.87
C PRO A 158 0.66 -3.73 -7.08
N ALA A 159 0.98 -5.00 -7.29
CA ALA A 159 0.04 -6.09 -7.60
C ALA A 159 0.05 -7.22 -6.56
N ALA A 160 1.20 -7.53 -5.96
CA ALA A 160 1.37 -8.69 -5.07
C ALA A 160 0.48 -8.63 -3.81
N SER A 161 0.15 -7.42 -3.35
CA SER A 161 -0.74 -7.18 -2.20
C SER A 161 -2.21 -7.54 -2.47
N TRP A 162 -2.62 -7.66 -3.74
CA TRP A 162 -4.00 -7.98 -4.14
C TRP A 162 -4.25 -9.49 -4.19
N ASN A 163 -3.19 -10.29 -4.35
CA ASN A 163 -3.29 -11.75 -4.43
C ASN A 163 -3.47 -12.37 -3.02
N THR A 164 -4.74 -12.56 -2.64
CA THR A 164 -5.16 -13.15 -1.36
C THR A 164 -6.31 -14.12 -1.58
N ALA A 165 -6.50 -15.06 -0.65
CA ALA A 165 -7.60 -16.02 -0.68
C ALA A 165 -9.00 -15.39 -0.58
N TYR A 166 -9.09 -14.08 -0.30
CA TYR A 166 -10.35 -13.35 -0.11
C TYR A 166 -10.93 -12.74 -1.40
N GLY A 167 -10.19 -12.82 -2.53
CA GLY A 167 -10.68 -12.40 -3.85
C GLY A 167 -11.27 -10.99 -3.88
N LEU A 168 -12.48 -10.83 -4.44
CA LEU A 168 -13.17 -9.54 -4.58
C LEU A 168 -13.41 -8.81 -3.25
N LYS A 169 -13.49 -9.55 -2.12
CA LYS A 169 -13.59 -8.90 -0.81
C LYS A 169 -12.33 -8.09 -0.54
N MET A 170 -11.15 -8.66 -0.70
CA MET A 170 -9.89 -7.93 -0.48
C MET A 170 -9.83 -6.66 -1.34
N ILE A 171 -10.21 -6.76 -2.61
CA ILE A 171 -10.28 -5.60 -3.52
C ILE A 171 -11.19 -4.51 -2.93
N THR A 172 -12.39 -4.88 -2.48
CA THR A 172 -13.37 -3.97 -1.88
C THR A 172 -12.78 -3.23 -0.68
N TYR A 173 -12.22 -3.96 0.28
CA TYR A 173 -11.70 -3.40 1.52
C TYR A 173 -10.45 -2.55 1.28
N PHE A 174 -9.59 -2.97 0.36
CA PHE A 174 -8.36 -2.24 0.09
C PHE A 174 -8.64 -0.92 -0.63
N PHE A 175 -9.47 -0.92 -1.68
CA PHE A 175 -9.90 0.32 -2.33
C PHE A 175 -10.68 1.23 -1.37
N THR A 176 -11.50 0.66 -0.48
CA THR A 176 -12.18 1.42 0.57
C THR A 176 -11.16 2.09 1.49
N ARG A 177 -10.08 1.39 1.85
CA ARG A 177 -9.01 1.97 2.67
C ARG A 177 -8.27 3.08 1.93
N LEU A 178 -7.93 2.89 0.65
CA LEU A 178 -7.30 3.92 -0.18
C LEU A 178 -8.15 5.20 -0.23
N LEU A 179 -9.46 5.05 -0.47
CA LEU A 179 -10.42 6.17 -0.45
C LEU A 179 -10.44 6.88 0.91
N ASN A 180 -10.55 6.12 2.01
CA ASN A 180 -10.60 6.69 3.36
C ASN A 180 -9.29 7.38 3.77
N CYS A 181 -8.15 6.94 3.23
CA CYS A 181 -6.85 7.54 3.48
C CYS A 181 -6.57 8.79 2.64
N ASN A 182 -7.47 9.13 1.70
CA ASN A 182 -7.26 10.18 0.71
C ASN A 182 -5.92 9.99 -0.02
N ILE A 183 -5.69 8.75 -0.47
CA ILE A 183 -4.67 8.43 -1.47
C ILE A 183 -5.12 8.98 -2.82
#